data_AF-A0A9P1DYN4-F1
#
_entry.id   AF-A0A9P1DYN4-F1
#
_cell.length_a   1.000
_cell.length_b   1.000
_cell.length_c   1.000
_cell.angle_alpha   90.00
_cell.angle_beta   90.00
_cell.angle_gamma   90.00
#
_symmetry.space_group_name_H-M   'P 1'
#
loop_
_entity.id
_entity.type
_entity.pdbx_description
1 polymer ?
#
loop_
_entity_poly.entity_id
_entity_poly.type
_entity_poly.pdbx_seq_one_letter_code
_entity_poly.pdbx_strand_id
1 'polypeptide(L)'
;MLSRRRTDKMRVVKINLGQEWDRSSILVHSLYRTLSTLGSQILKSPSLVSLDHPDDWSQSHAFRHPGGSASPSQKRSEKETARIIDGKSVAEEIRLRIAIEVSRMKESIGKVPSLGVILVGERRDSLAYVRNKIAACKEVGFKFSLNHLPENCREDEICDKLSRMNEDPSVHGILVQLPLPQNLDNEKILNMLSIEKDVDGFHPQNMGNLAIQGKEPLFIPCTPKGCIELLLRSDVEIMGKKAVMIGRSNIVGLPMFLLLQRHHATVTIVHAFSNNPDVVAREADILIAAAGVPNLVRGTWLKPGAVVVDVGTNPIEDEESEHGYRLIGDVCFEEAVRVASAITPVPGGVGPMTVAMLLFNTLQAAKRALRSFLVFNEKFFLWGKMCESLVIRCKSRFPKLHFWGVKA
;
A
#
# COMPACT_ATOMS: atom_id res chain seq x y z
N MET A 1 71.99 7.15 -24.33
CA MET A 1 72.27 8.08 -25.45
C MET A 1 71.04 8.15 -26.34
N LEU A 2 70.52 9.38 -26.57
CA LEU A 2 69.61 9.85 -27.63
C LEU A 2 68.19 9.22 -27.70
N SER A 3 67.12 9.89 -27.27
CA SER A 3 66.43 11.08 -27.85
C SER A 3 65.52 10.76 -29.05
N ARG A 4 64.19 10.84 -28.86
CA ARG A 4 63.30 11.81 -29.53
C ARG A 4 61.82 11.64 -29.13
N ARG A 5 61.17 12.77 -28.81
CA ARG A 5 59.71 12.95 -28.68
C ARG A 5 59.06 13.01 -30.07
N ARG A 6 57.82 12.52 -30.19
CA ARG A 6 56.76 13.17 -30.99
C ARG A 6 55.37 12.68 -30.55
N THR A 7 54.50 13.66 -30.33
CA THR A 7 53.06 13.62 -30.07
C THR A 7 52.27 13.34 -31.35
N ASP A 8 51.16 12.59 -31.29
CA ASP A 8 49.89 13.02 -31.94
C ASP A 8 48.65 12.14 -31.61
N LYS A 9 47.62 12.84 -31.12
CA LYS A 9 46.18 12.80 -31.45
C LYS A 9 45.37 11.49 -31.38
N MET A 10 44.58 11.40 -30.31
CA MET A 10 43.39 10.55 -30.20
C MET A 10 42.20 11.25 -30.91
N ARG A 11 41.55 10.56 -31.85
CA ARG A 11 40.31 11.01 -32.52
C ARG A 11 39.14 10.94 -31.54
N VAL A 12 38.48 12.07 -31.31
CA VAL A 12 37.14 12.12 -30.70
C VAL A 12 36.12 12.28 -31.82
N VAL A 13 35.20 11.33 -31.93
CA VAL A 13 34.04 11.38 -32.81
C VAL A 13 33.03 12.36 -32.20
N LYS A 14 32.75 13.48 -32.89
CA LYS A 14 31.61 14.35 -32.58
C LYS A 14 30.34 13.72 -33.13
N ILE A 15 29.42 13.33 -32.27
CA ILE A 15 28.02 13.09 -32.65
C ILE A 15 27.26 14.40 -32.39
N ASN A 16 26.73 14.99 -33.45
CA ASN A 16 25.83 16.14 -33.42
C ASN A 16 24.43 15.64 -33.06
N LEU A 17 23.87 16.08 -31.93
CA LEU A 17 22.43 15.98 -31.64
C LEU A 17 21.93 17.39 -31.34
N GLY A 18 21.55 18.10 -32.41
CA GLY A 18 20.81 19.34 -32.34
C GLY A 18 19.31 19.06 -32.45
N GLN A 19 18.55 19.75 -31.59
CA GLN A 19 17.13 20.09 -31.75
C GLN A 19 16.12 18.94 -31.89
N GLU A 20 15.64 18.44 -30.74
CA GLU A 20 14.27 17.89 -30.64
C GLU A 20 13.82 17.78 -29.17
N TRP A 21 13.89 18.89 -28.41
CA TRP A 21 13.44 18.94 -27.02
C TRP A 21 12.60 20.20 -26.78
N ASP A 22 11.38 20.27 -27.35
CA ASP A 22 10.43 21.31 -26.91
C ASP A 22 8.93 21.03 -27.14
N ARG A 23 8.50 19.77 -27.29
CA ARG A 23 7.06 19.43 -27.38
C ARG A 23 6.60 18.33 -26.42
N SER A 24 7.53 17.57 -25.85
CA SER A 24 7.24 16.47 -24.93
C SER A 24 7.04 16.95 -23.47
N SER A 25 7.64 18.07 -23.07
CA SER A 25 7.59 18.57 -21.68
C SER A 25 6.22 19.15 -21.30
N ILE A 26 5.52 19.77 -22.25
CA ILE A 26 4.22 20.42 -22.03
C ILE A 26 3.10 19.37 -21.91
N LEU A 27 3.16 18.29 -22.69
CA LEU A 27 2.22 17.16 -22.58
C LEU A 27 2.41 16.38 -21.29
N VAL A 28 3.66 16.20 -20.83
CA VAL A 28 3.96 15.54 -19.54
C VAL A 28 3.47 16.37 -18.36
N HIS A 29 3.57 17.71 -18.41
CA HIS A 29 3.03 18.58 -17.35
C HIS A 29 1.50 18.68 -17.36
N SER A 30 0.84 18.63 -18.53
CA SER A 30 -0.62 18.62 -18.61
C SER A 30 -1.21 17.30 -18.10
N LEU A 31 -0.58 16.16 -18.38
CA LEU A 31 -0.95 14.86 -17.77
C LEU A 31 -0.74 14.88 -16.26
N TYR A 32 0.35 15.50 -15.79
CA TYR A 32 0.67 15.59 -14.35
C TYR A 32 -0.36 16.41 -13.56
N ARG A 33 -0.91 17.49 -14.14
CA ARG A 33 -1.93 18.31 -13.46
C ARG A 33 -3.28 17.61 -13.35
N THR A 34 -3.63 16.78 -14.34
CA THR A 34 -4.88 16.00 -14.33
C THR A 34 -4.75 14.71 -13.49
N LEU A 35 -3.54 14.15 -13.34
CA LEU A 35 -3.28 12.93 -12.56
C LEU A 35 -2.84 13.20 -11.12
N SER A 36 -2.26 14.36 -10.80
CA SER A 36 -1.99 14.73 -9.40
C SER A 36 -3.28 14.84 -8.57
N THR A 37 -4.41 15.15 -9.22
CA THR A 37 -5.75 15.14 -8.61
C THR A 37 -6.31 13.74 -8.39
N LEU A 38 -5.83 12.71 -9.10
CA LEU A 38 -6.23 11.31 -8.91
C LEU A 38 -5.36 10.57 -7.87
N GLY A 39 -4.09 10.99 -7.70
CA GLY A 39 -3.15 10.39 -6.74
C GLY A 39 -3.13 11.02 -5.34
N SER A 40 -3.95 12.03 -5.08
CA SER A 40 -3.96 12.79 -3.81
C SER A 40 -5.34 12.94 -3.15
N GLN A 41 -6.36 12.23 -3.62
CA GLN A 41 -7.55 11.98 -2.80
C GLN A 41 -7.25 10.89 -1.77
N ILE A 42 -6.32 11.19 -0.87
CA ILE A 42 -6.36 10.59 0.47
C ILE A 42 -7.72 11.02 1.02
N LEU A 43 -8.60 10.02 1.20
CA LEU A 43 -9.97 10.09 1.71
C LEU A 43 -10.23 11.34 2.56
N LYS A 44 -10.62 12.44 1.92
CA LYS A 44 -11.37 13.46 2.65
C LYS A 44 -12.74 12.87 2.82
N SER A 45 -13.08 12.44 4.03
CA SER A 45 -14.46 12.10 4.36
C SER A 45 -15.36 13.24 3.88
N PRO A 46 -16.32 13.00 2.98
CA PRO A 46 -17.37 13.98 2.70
C PRO A 46 -18.05 14.34 4.03
N SER A 47 -18.48 15.59 4.18
CA SER A 47 -19.38 15.95 5.28
C SER A 47 -20.62 15.08 5.16
N LEU A 48 -20.85 14.20 6.13
CA LEU A 48 -22.15 13.55 6.23
C LEU A 48 -23.17 14.64 6.49
N VAL A 49 -24.19 14.68 5.63
CA VAL A 49 -25.49 15.26 5.94
C VAL A 49 -25.94 14.54 7.22
N SER A 50 -25.84 15.24 8.34
CA SER A 50 -26.16 14.72 9.66
C SER A 50 -27.64 14.37 9.73
N LEU A 51 -27.96 13.17 10.19
CA LEU A 51 -29.30 12.65 10.53
C LEU A 51 -30.00 13.40 11.68
N ASP A 52 -29.53 14.60 12.05
CA ASP A 52 -29.98 15.37 13.22
C ASP A 52 -30.75 16.65 12.84
N HIS A 53 -31.20 16.80 11.59
CA HIS A 53 -32.15 17.86 11.21
C HIS A 53 -33.47 17.26 10.70
N PRO A 54 -34.65 17.81 11.08
CA PRO A 54 -35.93 17.31 10.59
C PRO A 54 -36.02 17.57 9.09
N ASP A 55 -36.14 16.49 8.33
CA ASP A 55 -36.24 16.52 6.88
C ASP A 55 -37.51 17.27 6.44
N ASP A 56 -37.34 18.39 5.74
CA ASP A 56 -38.37 18.88 4.82
C ASP A 56 -38.14 18.17 3.48
N TRP A 57 -38.76 17.00 3.31
CA TRP A 57 -38.82 16.25 2.05
C TRP A 57 -39.78 16.92 1.06
N SER A 58 -39.54 18.18 0.70
CA SER A 58 -40.31 18.85 -0.35
C SER A 58 -39.44 19.51 -1.41
N GLN A 59 -39.51 18.90 -2.60
CA GLN A 59 -39.32 19.43 -3.97
C GLN A 59 -38.22 18.75 -4.81
N SER A 60 -38.66 17.66 -5.45
CA SER A 60 -38.53 17.40 -6.89
C SER A 60 -37.44 18.15 -7.68
N HIS A 61 -36.32 17.47 -7.93
CA HIS A 61 -35.63 17.58 -9.22
C HIS A 61 -35.72 16.25 -9.96
N ALA A 62 -36.49 16.28 -11.04
CA ALA A 62 -36.75 15.16 -11.93
C ALA A 62 -35.47 14.63 -12.57
N PHE A 63 -35.05 13.43 -12.18
CA PHE A 63 -34.16 12.62 -12.99
C PHE A 63 -34.99 11.94 -14.09
N ARG A 64 -34.77 12.37 -15.34
CA ARG A 64 -35.32 11.73 -16.53
C ARG A 64 -34.72 10.34 -16.68
N HIS A 65 -35.55 9.31 -16.55
CA HIS A 65 -35.27 7.99 -17.10
C HIS A 65 -35.43 8.03 -18.63
N PRO A 66 -34.47 7.52 -19.42
CA PRO A 66 -34.81 7.00 -20.73
C PRO A 66 -35.49 5.64 -20.53
N GLY A 67 -36.79 5.59 -20.80
CA GLY A 67 -37.53 4.33 -20.88
C GLY A 67 -36.99 3.48 -22.02
N GLY A 68 -36.57 2.27 -21.67
CA GLY A 68 -36.23 1.19 -22.61
C GLY A 68 -36.88 -0.09 -22.09
N SER A 69 -37.81 -0.61 -22.87
CA SER A 69 -38.67 -1.77 -22.61
C SER A 69 -37.93 -2.99 -22.06
N ALA A 70 -38.48 -3.55 -20.98
CA ALA A 70 -38.13 -4.86 -20.47
C ALA A 70 -38.37 -5.94 -21.55
N SER A 71 -37.30 -6.69 -21.85
CA SER A 71 -37.35 -7.94 -22.63
C SER A 71 -36.99 -9.10 -21.69
N PRO A 72 -37.59 -10.29 -21.87
CA PRO A 72 -37.64 -11.32 -20.85
C PRO A 72 -36.31 -12.08 -20.69
N SER A 73 -36.00 -12.39 -19.43
CA SER A 73 -35.23 -13.56 -18.96
C SER A 73 -34.30 -14.22 -19.99
N GLN A 74 -33.12 -13.64 -20.20
CA GLN A 74 -31.99 -14.41 -20.69
C GLN A 74 -31.56 -15.39 -19.60
N LYS A 75 -31.84 -16.68 -19.82
CA LYS A 75 -31.14 -17.79 -19.17
C LYS A 75 -29.64 -17.49 -19.22
N ARG A 76 -29.01 -17.26 -18.07
CA ARG A 76 -27.54 -17.30 -17.92
C ARG A 76 -27.10 -18.74 -18.22
N SER A 77 -26.83 -19.04 -19.48
CA SER A 77 -26.25 -20.30 -19.93
C SER A 77 -24.87 -20.03 -20.51
N GLU A 78 -23.91 -19.82 -19.61
CA GLU A 78 -22.49 -20.17 -19.74
C GLU A 78 -21.91 -20.04 -18.32
N LYS A 79 -21.08 -20.99 -17.90
CA LYS A 79 -20.43 -20.98 -16.56
C LYS A 79 -19.47 -19.80 -16.49
N GLU A 80 -19.98 -18.60 -16.22
CA GLU A 80 -19.17 -17.42 -16.00
C GLU A 80 -18.50 -17.57 -14.63
N THR A 81 -17.22 -17.96 -14.64
CA THR A 81 -16.40 -18.03 -13.42
C THR A 81 -16.04 -16.63 -12.97
N ALA A 82 -15.96 -16.41 -11.66
CA ALA A 82 -15.59 -15.13 -11.05
C ALA A 82 -14.31 -14.56 -11.65
N ARG A 83 -14.27 -13.24 -11.85
CA ARG A 83 -13.04 -12.54 -12.25
C ARG A 83 -12.00 -12.64 -11.12
N ILE A 84 -10.78 -13.01 -11.46
CA ILE A 84 -9.70 -13.07 -10.47
C ILE A 84 -9.14 -11.66 -10.22
N ILE A 85 -9.11 -11.26 -8.96
CA ILE A 85 -8.45 -10.04 -8.49
C ILE A 85 -6.98 -10.38 -8.24
N ASP A 86 -6.13 -10.09 -9.22
CA ASP A 86 -4.70 -10.38 -9.18
C ASP A 86 -3.94 -9.37 -8.31
N GLY A 87 -3.83 -9.68 -7.01
CA GLY A 87 -3.12 -8.83 -6.07
C GLY A 87 -1.61 -8.85 -6.23
N LYS A 88 -1.04 -9.86 -6.90
CA LYS A 88 0.39 -9.91 -7.22
C LYS A 88 0.73 -8.82 -8.25
N SER A 89 -0.04 -8.75 -9.34
CA SER A 89 0.14 -7.73 -10.37
C SER A 89 -0.03 -6.31 -9.81
N VAL A 90 -1.08 -6.09 -9.01
CA VAL A 90 -1.31 -4.79 -8.37
C VAL A 90 -0.15 -4.42 -7.42
N ALA A 91 0.34 -5.38 -6.63
CA ALA A 91 1.47 -5.15 -5.72
C ALA A 91 2.76 -4.81 -6.48
N GLU A 92 3.02 -5.45 -7.62
CA GLU A 92 4.17 -5.16 -8.49
C GLU A 92 4.12 -3.72 -9.02
N GLU A 93 2.95 -3.27 -9.49
CA GLU A 93 2.78 -1.89 -9.95
C GLU A 93 3.08 -0.87 -8.84
N ILE A 94 2.59 -1.14 -7.63
CA ILE A 94 2.82 -0.26 -6.47
C ILE A 94 4.30 -0.24 -6.11
N ARG A 95 4.99 -1.40 -6.08
CA ARG A 95 6.43 -1.46 -5.81
C ARG A 95 7.25 -0.72 -6.86
N LEU A 96 6.88 -0.81 -8.13
CA LEU A 96 7.53 -0.04 -9.20
C LEU A 96 7.42 1.47 -8.96
N ARG A 97 6.22 1.95 -8.60
CA ARG A 97 6.00 3.36 -8.27
C ARG A 97 6.82 3.80 -7.05
N ILE A 98 6.92 2.96 -6.02
CA ILE A 98 7.77 3.21 -4.85
C ILE A 98 9.25 3.29 -5.26
N ALA A 99 9.74 2.35 -6.08
CA ALA A 99 11.13 2.34 -6.54
C ALA A 99 11.52 3.62 -7.31
N ILE A 100 10.61 4.11 -8.16
CA ILE A 100 10.79 5.38 -8.89
C ILE A 100 10.92 6.54 -7.89
N GLU A 101 10.04 6.59 -6.88
CA GLU A 101 10.05 7.66 -5.89
C GLU A 101 11.30 7.61 -4.99
N VAL A 102 11.74 6.42 -4.60
CA VAL A 102 12.98 6.24 -3.83
C VAL A 102 14.20 6.68 -4.64
N SER A 103 14.24 6.34 -5.93
CA SER A 103 15.31 6.77 -6.83
C SER A 103 15.38 8.30 -6.90
N ARG A 104 14.22 8.96 -7.04
CA ARG A 104 14.12 10.43 -6.98
C ARG A 104 14.60 11.00 -5.65
N MET A 105 14.18 10.43 -4.52
CA MET A 105 14.64 10.87 -3.19
C MET A 105 16.16 10.72 -3.04
N LYS A 106 16.73 9.63 -3.53
CA LYS A 106 18.17 9.39 -3.49
C LYS A 106 18.93 10.42 -4.32
N GLU A 107 18.47 10.71 -5.53
CA GLU A 107 19.06 11.72 -6.40
C GLU A 107 18.91 13.14 -5.83
N SER A 108 17.73 13.46 -5.27
CA SER A 108 17.42 14.81 -4.82
C SER A 108 18.04 15.16 -3.48
N ILE A 109 18.04 14.24 -2.50
CA ILE A 109 18.47 14.53 -1.11
C ILE A 109 19.52 13.54 -0.58
N GLY A 110 19.97 12.57 -1.37
CA GLY A 110 20.97 11.58 -0.94
C GLY A 110 20.49 10.62 0.16
N LYS A 111 19.17 10.54 0.40
CA LYS A 111 18.56 9.71 1.44
C LYS A 111 17.54 8.75 0.82
N VAL A 112 17.38 7.59 1.44
CA VAL A 112 16.38 6.57 1.07
C VAL A 112 15.64 6.12 2.32
N PRO A 113 14.40 5.62 2.21
CA PRO A 113 13.69 5.03 3.33
C PRO A 113 14.45 3.84 3.94
N SER A 114 14.15 3.54 5.20
CA SER A 114 14.81 2.51 5.98
C SER A 114 13.80 1.80 6.86
N LEU A 115 13.74 0.48 6.74
CA LEU A 115 12.86 -0.38 7.53
C LEU A 115 13.69 -1.25 8.48
N GLY A 116 13.43 -1.15 9.77
CA GLY A 116 13.96 -2.10 10.75
C GLY A 116 12.92 -3.14 11.14
N VAL A 117 13.34 -4.39 11.31
CA VAL A 117 12.48 -5.52 11.64
C VAL A 117 12.99 -6.21 12.90
N ILE A 118 12.08 -6.50 13.84
CA ILE A 118 12.30 -7.44 14.93
C ILE A 118 11.66 -8.78 14.54
N LEU A 119 12.44 -9.85 14.58
CA LEU A 119 11.99 -11.23 14.43
C LEU A 119 12.39 -12.01 15.67
N VAL A 120 11.46 -12.77 16.26
CA VAL A 120 11.72 -13.62 17.43
C VAL A 120 11.45 -15.08 17.08
N GLY A 121 12.43 -15.95 17.35
CA GLY A 121 12.34 -17.39 17.13
C GLY A 121 12.55 -17.83 15.68
N GLU A 122 12.24 -19.11 15.40
CA GLU A 122 12.57 -19.79 14.14
C GLU A 122 11.34 -20.33 13.39
N ARG A 123 10.18 -19.72 13.64
CA ARG A 123 8.93 -20.08 12.95
C ARG A 123 9.09 -19.96 11.43
N ARG A 124 8.87 -21.06 10.71
CA ARG A 124 9.14 -21.17 9.25
C ARG A 124 8.34 -20.17 8.42
N ASP A 125 7.06 -19.98 8.77
CA ASP A 125 6.16 -18.99 8.15
C ASP A 125 6.66 -17.56 8.36
N SER A 126 6.99 -17.20 9.61
CA SER A 126 7.55 -15.87 9.95
C SER A 126 8.86 -15.60 9.19
N LEU A 127 9.76 -16.57 9.11
CA LEU A 127 11.02 -16.46 8.36
C LEU A 127 10.77 -16.23 6.87
N ALA A 128 9.85 -16.96 6.26
CA ALA A 128 9.49 -16.78 4.85
C ALA A 128 8.91 -15.37 4.59
N TYR A 129 8.01 -14.89 5.46
CA TYR A 129 7.47 -13.54 5.35
C TYR A 129 8.55 -12.45 5.49
N VAL A 130 9.48 -12.60 6.44
CA VAL A 130 10.58 -11.65 6.62
C VAL A 130 11.52 -11.67 5.41
N ARG A 131 11.85 -12.84 4.86
CA ARG A 131 12.64 -12.96 3.62
C ARG A 131 11.99 -12.23 2.45
N ASN A 132 10.68 -12.36 2.28
CA ASN A 132 9.93 -11.65 1.24
C ASN A 132 9.96 -10.13 1.45
N LYS A 133 9.84 -9.66 2.70
CA LYS A 133 9.95 -8.22 3.04
C LYS A 133 11.36 -7.69 2.75
N ILE A 134 12.42 -8.46 3.04
CA ILE A 134 13.81 -8.10 2.71
C ILE A 134 13.99 -7.96 1.20
N ALA A 135 13.52 -8.95 0.44
CA ALA A 135 13.61 -8.94 -1.01
C ALA A 135 12.88 -7.72 -1.61
N ALA A 136 11.67 -7.43 -1.13
CA ALA A 136 10.89 -6.29 -1.58
C ALA A 136 11.53 -4.94 -1.21
N CYS A 137 12.13 -4.83 -0.01
CA CYS A 137 12.90 -3.62 0.37
C CYS A 137 14.09 -3.40 -0.58
N LYS A 138 14.83 -4.45 -0.91
CA LYS A 138 15.96 -4.40 -1.84
C LYS A 138 15.51 -4.00 -3.24
N GLU A 139 14.41 -4.57 -3.72
CA GLU A 139 13.80 -4.27 -5.02
C GLU A 139 13.49 -2.77 -5.17
N VAL A 140 12.92 -2.14 -4.14
CA VAL A 140 12.54 -0.72 -4.19
C VAL A 140 13.64 0.25 -3.75
N GLY A 141 14.83 -0.26 -3.39
CA GLY A 141 15.98 0.57 -3.00
C GLY A 141 15.95 1.10 -1.55
N PHE A 142 15.19 0.46 -0.66
CA PHE A 142 15.21 0.78 0.77
C PHE A 142 16.47 0.24 1.46
N LYS A 143 16.84 0.88 2.57
CA LYS A 143 17.70 0.26 3.59
C LYS A 143 16.86 -0.69 4.44
N PHE A 144 17.50 -1.76 4.92
CA PHE A 144 16.85 -2.76 5.77
C PHE A 144 17.77 -3.18 6.90
N SER A 145 17.21 -3.40 8.10
CA SER A 145 17.92 -3.94 9.26
C SER A 145 17.10 -5.06 9.90
N LEU A 146 17.69 -6.25 10.05
CA LEU A 146 17.08 -7.38 10.76
C LEU A 146 17.66 -7.49 12.16
N ASN A 147 16.81 -7.48 13.18
CA ASN A 147 17.16 -7.90 14.52
C ASN A 147 16.45 -9.23 14.79
N HIS A 148 17.18 -10.33 14.58
CA HIS A 148 16.70 -11.67 14.86
C HIS A 148 17.11 -12.07 16.28
N LEU A 149 16.12 -12.33 17.12
CA LEU A 149 16.26 -12.73 18.52
C LEU A 149 15.83 -14.20 18.69
N PRO A 150 16.43 -14.95 19.62
CA PRO A 150 16.02 -16.33 19.88
C PRO A 150 14.63 -16.39 20.52
N GLU A 151 13.96 -17.53 20.42
CA GLU A 151 12.59 -17.72 20.95
C GLU A 151 12.50 -17.51 22.47
N ASN A 152 13.59 -17.79 23.20
CA ASN A 152 13.70 -17.60 24.64
C ASN A 152 14.23 -16.21 25.03
N CYS A 153 14.28 -15.24 24.12
CA CYS A 153 14.71 -13.89 24.46
C CYS A 153 13.80 -13.29 25.52
N ARG A 154 14.39 -12.45 26.36
CA ARG A 154 13.64 -11.69 27.35
C ARG A 154 12.97 -10.49 26.68
N GLU A 155 11.86 -10.06 27.27
CA GLU A 155 11.08 -8.93 26.77
C GLU A 155 11.87 -7.60 26.81
N ASP A 156 12.76 -7.42 27.79
CA ASP A 156 13.64 -6.26 27.89
C ASP A 156 14.62 -6.16 26.71
N GLU A 157 15.12 -7.28 26.20
CA GLU A 157 15.96 -7.31 25.00
C GLU A 157 15.23 -6.76 23.76
N ILE A 158 13.93 -7.07 23.63
CA ILE A 158 13.07 -6.55 22.55
C ILE A 158 12.85 -5.05 22.76
N CYS A 159 12.48 -4.65 23.98
CA CYS A 159 12.24 -3.24 24.34
C CYS A 159 13.47 -2.36 24.09
N ASP A 160 14.66 -2.85 24.40
CA ASP A 160 15.94 -2.15 24.17
C ASP A 160 16.19 -1.93 22.67
N LYS A 161 15.94 -2.96 21.85
CA LYS A 161 16.08 -2.86 20.39
C LYS A 161 15.07 -1.87 19.80
N LEU A 162 13.82 -1.94 20.23
CA LEU A 162 12.78 -1.01 19.80
C LEU A 162 13.11 0.43 20.19
N SER A 163 13.56 0.66 21.42
CA SER A 163 13.95 2.00 21.90
C SER A 163 15.07 2.61 21.06
N ARG A 164 16.14 1.84 20.79
CA ARG A 164 17.24 2.29 19.91
C ARG A 164 16.75 2.62 18.51
N MET A 165 15.85 1.81 17.94
CA MET A 165 15.28 2.05 16.61
C MET A 165 14.32 3.25 16.58
N ASN A 166 13.59 3.50 17.66
CA ASN A 166 12.75 4.69 17.82
C ASN A 166 13.59 5.97 17.84
N GLU A 167 14.74 5.95 18.50
CA GLU A 167 15.64 7.10 18.61
C GLU A 167 16.50 7.32 17.37
N ASP A 168 16.80 6.27 16.59
CA ASP A 168 17.66 6.37 15.41
C ASP A 168 16.98 7.15 14.25
N PRO A 169 17.44 8.36 13.89
CA PRO A 169 16.84 9.14 12.81
C PRO A 169 17.06 8.54 11.41
N SER A 170 17.93 7.52 11.29
CA SER A 170 18.15 6.79 10.04
C SER A 170 17.15 5.66 9.81
N VAL A 171 16.39 5.26 10.85
CA VAL A 171 15.29 4.29 10.78
C VAL A 171 13.98 5.06 10.63
N HIS A 172 13.20 4.76 9.59
CA HIS A 172 11.97 5.49 9.28
C HIS A 172 10.72 4.66 9.57
N GLY A 173 10.82 3.33 9.45
CA GLY A 173 9.77 2.39 9.79
C GLY A 173 10.29 1.25 10.62
N ILE A 174 9.46 0.75 11.52
CA ILE A 174 9.73 -0.40 12.38
C ILE A 174 8.59 -1.40 12.24
N LEU A 175 8.93 -2.68 12.12
CA LEU A 175 8.00 -3.79 12.12
C LEU A 175 8.42 -4.82 13.16
N VAL A 176 7.46 -5.28 13.97
CA VAL A 176 7.62 -6.45 14.85
C VAL A 176 6.90 -7.61 14.17
N GLN A 177 7.65 -8.65 13.77
CA GLN A 177 7.06 -9.79 13.09
C GLN A 177 6.23 -10.63 14.07
N LEU A 178 4.93 -10.69 13.80
CA LEU A 178 3.98 -11.52 14.55
C LEU A 178 3.81 -12.91 13.90
N PRO A 179 3.36 -13.92 14.67
CA PRO A 179 3.14 -13.88 16.12
C PRO A 179 4.46 -13.95 16.89
N LEU A 180 4.51 -13.28 18.05
CA LEU A 180 5.59 -13.50 19.03
C LEU A 180 5.35 -14.81 19.81
N PRO A 181 6.41 -15.38 20.42
CA PRO A 181 6.29 -16.44 21.40
C PRO A 181 5.24 -16.15 22.49
N GLN A 182 4.52 -17.18 22.94
CA GLN A 182 3.37 -17.04 23.86
C GLN A 182 3.72 -16.43 25.22
N ASN A 183 4.98 -16.53 25.63
CA ASN A 183 5.48 -15.98 26.89
C ASN A 183 5.76 -14.47 26.83
N LEU A 184 5.57 -13.81 25.68
CA LEU A 184 5.79 -12.38 25.50
C LEU A 184 4.47 -11.63 25.38
N ASP A 185 4.42 -10.43 25.97
CA ASP A 185 3.25 -9.56 25.87
C ASP A 185 3.29 -8.76 24.55
N ASN A 186 2.51 -9.21 23.58
CA ASN A 186 2.36 -8.54 22.28
C ASN A 186 1.93 -7.08 22.42
N GLU A 187 0.98 -6.77 23.29
CA GLU A 187 0.44 -5.41 23.41
C GLU A 187 1.49 -4.48 23.99
N LYS A 188 2.19 -4.92 25.05
CA LYS A 188 3.28 -4.15 25.65
C LYS A 188 4.39 -3.86 24.63
N ILE A 189 4.81 -4.86 23.86
CA ILE A 189 5.87 -4.72 22.86
C ILE A 189 5.44 -3.77 21.73
N LEU A 190 4.23 -3.94 21.19
CA LEU A 190 3.74 -3.10 20.08
C LEU A 190 3.49 -1.65 20.53
N ASN A 191 3.03 -1.42 21.75
CA ASN A 191 2.82 -0.08 22.31
C ASN A 191 4.13 0.69 22.56
N MET A 192 5.29 0.03 22.51
CA MET A 192 6.59 0.69 22.61
C MET A 192 7.02 1.36 21.29
N LEU A 193 6.38 1.03 20.16
CA LEU A 193 6.69 1.66 18.87
C LEU A 193 6.24 3.12 18.87
N SER A 194 7.13 4.02 18.44
CA SER A 194 6.70 5.40 18.15
C SER A 194 5.65 5.38 17.04
N ILE A 195 4.58 6.15 17.21
CA ILE A 195 3.51 6.25 16.22
C ILE A 195 4.03 6.73 14.85
N GLU A 196 5.10 7.52 14.82
CA GLU A 196 5.74 8.01 13.59
C GLU A 196 6.49 6.92 12.81
N LYS A 197 6.84 5.81 13.48
CA LYS A 197 7.62 4.69 12.92
C LYS A 197 6.85 3.36 12.89
N ASP A 198 5.66 3.29 13.48
CA ASP A 198 4.74 2.14 13.43
C ASP A 198 4.13 1.93 12.03
N VAL A 199 4.93 1.44 11.09
CA VAL A 199 4.52 1.32 9.67
C VAL A 199 3.52 0.20 9.43
N ASP A 200 3.33 -0.70 10.39
CA ASP A 200 2.23 -1.68 10.38
C ASP A 200 0.90 -1.08 10.89
N GLY A 201 0.93 0.10 11.52
CA GLY A 201 -0.28 0.84 11.92
C GLY A 201 -1.04 0.24 13.09
N PHE A 202 -0.38 -0.55 13.95
CA PHE A 202 -1.01 -1.22 15.09
C PHE A 202 -1.08 -0.37 16.36
N HIS A 203 -0.39 0.77 16.39
CA HIS A 203 -0.41 1.68 17.53
C HIS A 203 -1.85 2.14 17.82
N PRO A 204 -2.33 2.09 19.08
CA PRO A 204 -3.72 2.41 19.42
C PRO A 204 -4.19 3.79 18.93
N GLN A 205 -3.28 4.76 18.88
CA GLN A 205 -3.58 6.09 18.34
C GLN A 205 -3.85 6.09 16.82
N ASN A 206 -3.19 5.23 16.03
CA ASN A 206 -3.55 5.03 14.62
C ASN A 206 -4.97 4.46 14.52
N MET A 207 -5.29 3.45 15.32
CA MET A 207 -6.64 2.88 15.35
C MET A 207 -7.72 3.86 15.81
N GLY A 208 -7.45 4.64 16.85
CA GLY A 208 -8.35 5.69 17.33
C GLY A 208 -8.56 6.79 16.28
N ASN A 209 -7.50 7.21 15.60
CA ASN A 209 -7.60 8.17 14.50
C ASN A 209 -8.34 7.59 13.29
N LEU A 210 -8.27 6.28 13.05
CA LEU A 210 -9.07 5.61 12.03
C LEU A 210 -10.56 5.51 12.43
N ALA A 211 -10.88 5.37 13.70
CA ALA A 211 -12.28 5.30 14.16
C ALA A 211 -12.97 6.67 14.19
N ILE A 212 -12.25 7.75 14.50
CA ILE A 212 -12.83 9.08 14.67
C ILE A 212 -12.99 9.78 13.30
N GLN A 213 -14.21 10.20 12.97
CA GLN A 213 -14.49 10.97 11.77
C GLN A 213 -13.72 12.30 11.78
N GLY A 214 -13.16 12.68 10.62
CA GLY A 214 -12.36 13.91 10.48
C GLY A 214 -10.93 13.82 11.01
N LYS A 215 -10.54 12.67 11.59
CA LYS A 215 -9.13 12.37 11.90
C LYS A 215 -8.54 11.42 10.89
N GLU A 216 -7.24 11.59 10.65
CA GLU A 216 -6.46 10.71 9.78
C GLU A 216 -5.34 10.03 10.59
N PRO A 217 -5.21 8.69 10.51
CA PRO A 217 -4.09 7.99 11.12
C PRO A 217 -2.78 8.29 10.37
N LEU A 218 -1.63 8.17 11.06
CA LEU A 218 -0.34 8.27 10.39
C LEU A 218 -0.10 7.08 9.47
N PHE A 219 -0.62 5.92 9.88
CA PHE A 219 -0.56 4.66 9.16
C PHE A 219 -1.88 3.91 9.28
N ILE A 220 -2.33 3.36 8.16
CA ILE A 220 -3.42 2.40 8.11
C ILE A 220 -2.78 1.00 8.06
N PRO A 221 -3.30 0.02 8.82
CA PRO A 221 -2.80 -1.34 8.78
C PRO A 221 -2.65 -1.92 7.37
N CYS A 222 -1.49 -2.54 7.12
CA CYS A 222 -1.05 -2.90 5.78
C CYS A 222 -2.03 -3.82 5.04
N THR A 223 -2.53 -4.85 5.73
CA THR A 223 -3.47 -5.83 5.15
C THR A 223 -4.83 -5.21 4.81
N PRO A 224 -5.54 -4.55 5.74
CA PRO A 224 -6.78 -3.82 5.41
C PRO A 224 -6.62 -2.78 4.31
N LYS A 225 -5.52 -2.01 4.34
CA LYS A 225 -5.20 -1.04 3.30
C LYS A 225 -5.04 -1.71 1.93
N GLY A 226 -4.36 -2.86 1.90
CA GLY A 226 -4.21 -3.68 0.71
C GLY A 226 -5.55 -4.19 0.17
N CYS A 227 -6.46 -4.61 1.05
CA CYS A 227 -7.81 -5.05 0.65
C CYS A 227 -8.61 -3.92 -0.01
N ILE A 228 -8.62 -2.72 0.60
CA ILE A 228 -9.26 -1.53 0.01
C ILE A 228 -8.64 -1.19 -1.35
N GLU A 229 -7.32 -1.25 -1.46
CA GLU A 229 -6.60 -0.96 -2.70
C GLU A 229 -6.96 -1.94 -3.84
N LEU A 230 -7.14 -3.22 -3.50
CA LEU A 230 -7.58 -4.26 -4.45
C LEU A 230 -9.01 -4.01 -4.93
N LEU A 231 -9.94 -3.70 -4.02
CA LEU A 231 -11.31 -3.32 -4.38
C LEU A 231 -11.29 -2.08 -5.28
N LEU A 232 -10.52 -1.07 -4.87
CA LEU A 232 -10.13 0.15 -5.55
C LEU A 232 -9.86 -0.03 -7.04
N ARG A 233 -8.76 -0.74 -7.30
CA ARG A 233 -8.18 -0.95 -8.63
C ARG A 233 -8.91 -1.99 -9.45
N SER A 234 -9.82 -2.73 -8.82
CA SER A 234 -10.68 -3.68 -9.51
C SER A 234 -12.03 -3.08 -9.88
N ASP A 235 -12.21 -1.77 -9.75
CA ASP A 235 -13.46 -1.04 -10.02
C ASP A 235 -14.65 -1.58 -9.21
N VAL A 236 -14.39 -2.02 -7.98
CA VAL A 236 -15.44 -2.49 -7.06
C VAL A 236 -16.00 -1.29 -6.31
N GLU A 237 -17.27 -0.99 -6.54
CA GLU A 237 -18.00 0.05 -5.80
C GLU A 237 -18.24 -0.39 -4.35
N ILE A 238 -17.66 0.33 -3.38
CA ILE A 238 -17.83 0.05 -1.94
C ILE A 238 -19.00 0.84 -1.34
N MET A 239 -19.20 2.08 -1.80
CA MET A 239 -20.21 3.00 -1.29
C MET A 239 -21.62 2.39 -1.40
N GLY A 240 -22.38 2.43 -0.30
CA GLY A 240 -23.75 1.94 -0.23
C GLY A 240 -23.90 0.41 -0.26
N LYS A 241 -22.80 -0.35 -0.40
CA LYS A 241 -22.85 -1.82 -0.40
C LYS A 241 -22.96 -2.40 1.00
N LYS A 242 -23.54 -3.60 1.10
CA LYS A 242 -23.45 -4.43 2.30
C LYS A 242 -22.11 -5.17 2.30
N ALA A 243 -21.26 -4.86 3.27
CA ALA A 243 -19.99 -5.55 3.47
C ALA A 243 -20.03 -6.45 4.71
N VAL A 244 -19.57 -7.69 4.58
CA VAL A 244 -19.43 -8.61 5.72
C VAL A 244 -17.95 -8.93 5.94
N MET A 245 -17.49 -8.67 7.15
CA MET A 245 -16.14 -8.99 7.62
C MET A 245 -16.22 -10.25 8.49
N ILE A 246 -15.61 -11.36 8.05
CA ILE A 246 -15.49 -12.58 8.83
C ILE A 246 -14.14 -12.55 9.54
N GLY A 247 -14.16 -12.40 10.86
CA GLY A 247 -12.98 -12.21 11.70
C GLY A 247 -12.94 -10.81 12.31
N ARG A 248 -12.49 -10.74 13.58
CA ARG A 248 -12.51 -9.51 14.39
C ARG A 248 -11.17 -9.19 15.07
N SER A 249 -10.06 -9.66 14.48
CA SER A 249 -8.73 -9.41 15.03
C SER A 249 -8.40 -7.92 15.06
N ASN A 250 -7.54 -7.50 15.99
CA ASN A 250 -7.10 -6.11 16.12
C ASN A 250 -6.28 -5.62 14.91
N ILE A 251 -5.61 -6.55 14.21
CA ILE A 251 -4.68 -6.22 13.11
C ILE A 251 -5.30 -6.26 11.71
N VAL A 252 -6.44 -6.97 11.54
CA VAL A 252 -7.14 -7.08 10.24
C VAL A 252 -8.62 -6.76 10.39
N GLY A 253 -9.36 -7.52 11.20
CA GLY A 253 -10.82 -7.45 11.23
C GLY A 253 -11.36 -6.07 11.63
N LEU A 254 -10.92 -5.55 12.78
CA LEU A 254 -11.31 -4.22 13.27
C LEU A 254 -10.92 -3.08 12.31
N PRO A 255 -9.66 -2.95 11.86
CA PRO A 255 -9.30 -1.89 10.92
C PRO A 255 -10.00 -2.00 9.57
N MET A 256 -10.23 -3.21 9.06
CA MET A 256 -10.99 -3.39 7.81
C MET A 256 -12.44 -2.95 7.96
N PHE A 257 -13.09 -3.28 9.08
CA PHE A 257 -14.43 -2.80 9.40
C PHE A 257 -14.51 -1.27 9.35
N LEU A 258 -13.58 -0.59 10.03
CA LEU A 258 -13.53 0.88 10.06
C LEU A 258 -13.27 1.48 8.67
N LEU A 259 -12.41 0.86 7.86
CA LEU A 259 -12.15 1.32 6.49
C LEU A 259 -13.37 1.17 5.60
N LEU A 260 -14.04 0.01 5.60
CA LEU A 260 -15.27 -0.20 4.83
C LEU A 260 -16.34 0.83 5.20
N GLN A 261 -16.50 1.10 6.51
CA GLN A 261 -17.40 2.13 7.01
C GLN A 261 -17.00 3.53 6.49
N ARG A 262 -15.71 3.89 6.51
CA ARG A 262 -15.21 5.16 5.94
C ARG A 262 -15.44 5.28 4.44
N HIS A 263 -15.49 4.14 3.73
CA HIS A 263 -15.89 4.06 2.33
C HIS A 263 -17.42 3.97 2.14
N HIS A 264 -18.20 4.28 3.18
CA HIS A 264 -19.66 4.34 3.16
C HIS A 264 -20.36 3.00 2.88
N ALA A 265 -19.73 1.87 3.19
CA ALA A 265 -20.41 0.58 3.22
C ALA A 265 -21.24 0.43 4.50
N THR A 266 -22.34 -0.32 4.41
CA THR A 266 -23.01 -0.88 5.60
C THR A 266 -22.27 -2.15 6.01
N VAL A 267 -21.62 -2.16 7.16
CA VAL A 267 -20.68 -3.23 7.53
C VAL A 267 -21.21 -4.09 8.68
N THR A 268 -21.09 -5.41 8.56
CA THR A 268 -21.37 -6.38 9.64
C THR A 268 -20.13 -7.23 9.92
N ILE A 269 -19.81 -7.45 11.20
CA ILE A 269 -18.73 -8.36 11.61
C ILE A 269 -19.32 -9.70 12.03
N VAL A 270 -18.77 -10.78 11.49
CA VAL A 270 -19.03 -12.17 11.88
C VAL A 270 -17.81 -12.72 12.60
N HIS A 271 -18.02 -13.46 13.69
CA HIS A 271 -16.96 -14.10 14.47
C HIS A 271 -17.40 -15.47 14.99
N ALA A 272 -16.51 -16.19 15.68
CA ALA A 272 -16.73 -17.57 16.15
C ALA A 272 -17.93 -17.79 17.10
N PHE A 273 -18.57 -16.71 17.56
CA PHE A 273 -19.73 -16.76 18.46
C PHE A 273 -21.00 -16.18 17.81
N SER A 274 -20.92 -15.79 16.53
CA SER A 274 -22.07 -15.33 15.78
C SER A 274 -22.97 -16.53 15.44
N ASN A 275 -24.26 -16.42 15.72
CA ASN A 275 -25.23 -17.44 15.32
C ASN A 275 -25.50 -17.34 13.82
N ASN A 276 -25.57 -18.49 13.14
CA ASN A 276 -25.85 -18.59 11.69
C ASN A 276 -24.94 -17.68 10.83
N PRO A 277 -23.61 -17.80 10.96
CA PRO A 277 -22.66 -16.91 10.27
C PRO A 277 -22.80 -16.95 8.73
N ASP A 278 -23.21 -18.09 8.21
CA ASP A 278 -23.46 -18.34 6.78
C ASP A 278 -24.69 -17.59 6.24
N VAL A 279 -25.70 -17.34 7.08
CA VAL A 279 -26.89 -16.55 6.70
C VAL A 279 -26.49 -15.08 6.58
N VAL A 280 -25.74 -14.56 7.54
CA VAL A 280 -25.24 -13.17 7.52
C VAL A 280 -24.30 -12.96 6.33
N ALA A 281 -23.38 -13.91 6.09
CA ALA A 281 -22.46 -13.85 4.95
C ALA A 281 -23.19 -13.79 3.59
N ARG A 282 -24.35 -14.45 3.45
CA ARG A 282 -25.17 -14.46 2.23
C ARG A 282 -25.82 -13.12 1.90
N GLU A 283 -25.80 -12.15 2.80
CA GLU A 283 -26.29 -10.79 2.50
C GLU A 283 -25.23 -9.90 1.86
N ALA A 284 -23.96 -10.31 1.89
CA ALA A 284 -22.83 -9.48 1.52
C ALA A 284 -22.75 -9.24 0.00
N ASP A 285 -22.68 -7.97 -0.40
CA ASP A 285 -22.20 -7.58 -1.72
C ASP A 285 -20.66 -7.70 -1.77
N ILE A 286 -19.99 -7.44 -0.64
CA ILE A 286 -18.55 -7.56 -0.45
C ILE A 286 -18.29 -8.42 0.79
N LEU A 287 -17.61 -9.55 0.63
CA LEU A 287 -17.22 -10.43 1.74
C LEU A 287 -15.70 -10.42 1.90
N ILE A 288 -15.23 -10.08 3.10
CA ILE A 288 -13.82 -10.14 3.48
C ILE A 288 -13.64 -11.26 4.51
N ALA A 289 -12.82 -12.27 4.20
CA ALA A 289 -12.55 -13.40 5.09
C ALA A 289 -11.15 -13.31 5.70
N ALA A 290 -11.07 -13.18 7.03
CA ALA A 290 -9.82 -13.15 7.80
C ALA A 290 -10.00 -13.87 9.16
N ALA A 291 -10.59 -15.05 9.11
CA ALA A 291 -10.79 -15.94 10.26
C ALA A 291 -9.54 -16.74 10.62
N GLY A 292 -8.64 -16.99 9.65
CA GLY A 292 -7.50 -17.90 9.83
C GLY A 292 -7.94 -19.36 9.98
N VAL A 293 -8.95 -19.77 9.21
CA VAL A 293 -9.49 -21.13 9.22
C VAL A 293 -9.65 -21.58 7.76
N PRO A 294 -8.87 -22.56 7.29
CA PRO A 294 -8.84 -22.94 5.88
C PRO A 294 -10.20 -23.43 5.39
N ASN A 295 -10.65 -22.93 4.24
CA ASN A 295 -11.91 -23.32 3.59
C ASN A 295 -13.18 -23.18 4.45
N LEU A 296 -13.17 -22.32 5.47
CA LEU A 296 -14.32 -22.02 6.32
C LEU A 296 -15.52 -21.51 5.51
N VAL A 297 -15.27 -20.53 4.61
CA VAL A 297 -16.32 -19.91 3.80
C VAL A 297 -16.57 -20.77 2.57
N ARG A 298 -17.72 -21.44 2.55
CA ARG A 298 -18.16 -22.27 1.42
C ARG A 298 -18.87 -21.43 0.37
N GLY A 299 -18.99 -21.95 -0.86
CA GLY A 299 -19.73 -21.25 -1.92
C GLY A 299 -21.19 -20.96 -1.56
N THR A 300 -21.81 -21.80 -0.72
CA THR A 300 -23.18 -21.62 -0.21
C THR A 300 -23.32 -20.45 0.76
N TRP A 301 -22.22 -19.89 1.28
CA TRP A 301 -22.23 -18.72 2.15
C TRP A 301 -22.25 -17.41 1.35
N LEU A 302 -22.07 -17.47 0.03
CA LEU A 302 -21.90 -16.29 -0.81
C LEU A 302 -23.22 -15.88 -1.46
N LYS A 303 -23.48 -14.57 -1.47
CA LYS A 303 -24.49 -13.98 -2.34
C LYS A 303 -24.05 -14.18 -3.81
N PRO A 304 -24.93 -14.62 -4.72
CA PRO A 304 -24.61 -14.62 -6.15
C PRO A 304 -24.19 -13.23 -6.63
N GLY A 305 -23.01 -13.15 -7.25
CA GLY A 305 -22.42 -11.90 -7.71
C GLY A 305 -21.64 -11.11 -6.64
N ALA A 306 -21.45 -11.63 -5.42
CA ALA A 306 -20.61 -10.99 -4.41
C ALA A 306 -19.16 -10.83 -4.88
N VAL A 307 -18.47 -9.81 -4.36
CA VAL A 307 -17.01 -9.70 -4.44
C VAL A 307 -16.41 -10.32 -3.18
N VAL A 308 -15.42 -11.18 -3.34
CA VAL A 308 -14.79 -11.92 -2.23
C VAL A 308 -13.31 -11.55 -2.12
N VAL A 309 -12.89 -11.13 -0.93
CA VAL A 309 -11.49 -10.91 -0.59
C VAL A 309 -11.09 -11.90 0.50
N ASP A 310 -10.24 -12.84 0.14
CA ASP A 310 -9.69 -13.85 1.03
C ASP A 310 -8.34 -13.39 1.57
N VAL A 311 -8.32 -13.05 2.85
CA VAL A 311 -7.14 -12.60 3.59
C VAL A 311 -6.45 -13.78 4.28
N GLY A 312 -7.14 -14.91 4.43
CA GLY A 312 -6.62 -16.10 5.10
C GLY A 312 -5.35 -16.60 4.44
N THR A 313 -4.36 -16.99 5.25
CA THR A 313 -3.13 -17.62 4.79
C THR A 313 -2.78 -18.76 5.72
N ASN A 314 -3.30 -19.95 5.42
CA ASN A 314 -3.18 -21.13 6.25
C ASN A 314 -2.17 -22.09 5.62
N PRO A 315 -1.00 -22.35 6.26
CA PRO A 315 -0.06 -23.35 5.77
C PRO A 315 -0.63 -24.76 6.01
N ILE A 316 -0.70 -25.55 4.95
CA ILE A 316 -1.13 -26.95 4.97
C ILE A 316 0.03 -27.79 4.44
N GLU A 317 0.41 -28.84 5.18
CA GLU A 317 1.48 -29.76 4.78
C GLU A 317 1.19 -30.33 3.39
N ASP A 318 2.22 -30.31 2.55
CA ASP A 318 2.15 -30.74 1.16
C ASP A 318 3.55 -31.21 0.76
N GLU A 319 3.75 -32.53 0.74
CA GLU A 319 5.05 -33.15 0.42
C GLU A 319 5.49 -32.89 -1.02
N GLU A 320 4.55 -32.57 -1.92
CA GLU A 320 4.84 -32.24 -3.32
C GLU A 320 5.27 -30.77 -3.50
N SER A 321 5.05 -29.93 -2.49
CA SER A 321 5.47 -28.53 -2.49
C SER A 321 6.97 -28.38 -2.21
N GLU A 322 7.64 -27.46 -2.91
CA GLU A 322 9.06 -27.12 -2.72
C GLU A 322 9.40 -26.80 -1.25
N HIS A 323 8.44 -26.27 -0.49
CA HIS A 323 8.64 -25.87 0.91
C HIS A 323 8.03 -26.84 1.92
N GLY A 324 7.48 -27.98 1.47
CA GLY A 324 6.79 -28.96 2.30
C GLY A 324 5.40 -28.51 2.80
N TYR A 325 4.90 -27.37 2.31
CA TYR A 325 3.55 -26.88 2.58
C TYR A 325 3.03 -25.99 1.44
N ARG A 326 1.71 -25.85 1.36
CA ARG A 326 1.03 -24.87 0.50
C ARG A 326 0.18 -23.93 1.34
N LEU A 327 -0.10 -22.74 0.81
CA LEU A 327 -0.98 -21.77 1.46
C LEU A 327 -2.40 -21.90 0.91
N ILE A 328 -3.37 -22.07 1.80
CA ILE A 328 -4.80 -22.09 1.48
C ILE A 328 -5.49 -20.95 2.23
N GLY A 329 -6.45 -20.30 1.56
CA GLY A 329 -7.23 -19.22 2.11
C GLY A 329 -8.35 -19.67 3.06
N ASP A 330 -9.07 -18.72 3.62
CA ASP A 330 -10.24 -18.98 4.46
C ASP A 330 -11.48 -19.35 3.63
N VAL A 331 -11.46 -19.08 2.32
CA VAL A 331 -12.54 -19.34 1.38
C VAL A 331 -12.24 -20.58 0.55
N CYS A 332 -13.24 -21.45 0.38
CA CYS A 332 -13.15 -22.56 -0.57
C CYS A 332 -13.23 -22.00 -2.00
N PHE A 333 -12.05 -21.74 -2.57
CA PHE A 333 -11.89 -21.02 -3.84
C PHE A 333 -12.65 -21.69 -4.99
N GLU A 334 -12.57 -23.01 -5.10
CA GLU A 334 -13.19 -23.79 -6.18
C GLU A 334 -14.72 -23.71 -6.21
N GLU A 335 -15.34 -23.49 -5.05
CA GLU A 335 -16.77 -23.25 -4.92
C GLU A 335 -17.10 -21.77 -5.17
N ALA A 336 -16.33 -20.88 -4.54
CA ALA A 336 -16.56 -19.45 -4.57
C ALA A 336 -16.47 -18.85 -5.98
N VAL A 337 -15.53 -19.33 -6.81
CA VAL A 337 -15.40 -18.89 -8.22
C VAL A 337 -16.64 -19.15 -9.06
N ARG A 338 -17.57 -20.00 -8.63
CA ARG A 338 -18.82 -20.30 -9.36
C ARG A 338 -19.98 -19.40 -8.94
N VAL A 339 -19.81 -18.62 -7.87
CA VAL A 339 -20.88 -17.81 -7.25
C VAL A 339 -20.53 -16.32 -7.25
N ALA A 340 -19.28 -15.99 -6.93
CA ALA A 340 -18.79 -14.62 -6.85
C ALA A 340 -18.71 -13.96 -8.24
N SER A 341 -18.82 -12.62 -8.28
CA SER A 341 -18.49 -11.84 -9.49
C SER A 341 -16.97 -11.62 -9.62
N ALA A 342 -16.29 -11.46 -8.48
CA ALA A 342 -14.84 -11.33 -8.43
C ALA A 342 -14.28 -11.92 -7.13
N ILE A 343 -13.06 -12.47 -7.17
CA ILE A 343 -12.42 -13.10 -6.01
C ILE A 343 -10.90 -12.94 -6.02
N THR A 344 -10.29 -12.71 -4.86
CA THR A 344 -8.83 -12.78 -4.70
C THR A 344 -8.36 -14.22 -4.48
N PRO A 345 -7.30 -14.69 -5.15
CA PRO A 345 -6.75 -16.03 -4.92
C PRO A 345 -5.85 -16.07 -3.67
N VAL A 346 -5.67 -17.26 -3.10
CA VAL A 346 -4.62 -17.52 -2.11
C VAL A 346 -3.79 -18.72 -2.60
N PRO A 347 -2.47 -18.56 -2.82
CA PRO A 347 -1.69 -17.33 -2.76
C PRO A 347 -1.97 -16.37 -3.94
N GLY A 348 -1.42 -15.15 -3.87
CA GLY A 348 -1.44 -14.18 -5.00
C GLY A 348 -2.45 -13.04 -4.87
N GLY A 349 -3.36 -13.09 -3.89
CA GLY A 349 -4.30 -12.01 -3.58
C GLY A 349 -3.73 -11.00 -2.58
N VAL A 350 -4.17 -11.10 -1.32
CA VAL A 350 -3.91 -10.08 -0.30
C VAL A 350 -2.46 -10.07 0.19
N GLY A 351 -1.79 -11.23 0.27
CA GLY A 351 -0.42 -11.34 0.80
C GLY A 351 0.61 -10.40 0.13
N PRO A 352 0.75 -10.39 -1.22
CA PRO A 352 1.60 -9.45 -1.93
C PRO A 352 1.27 -7.98 -1.65
N MET A 353 -0.02 -7.66 -1.49
CA MET A 353 -0.48 -6.30 -1.18
C MET A 353 -0.07 -5.85 0.21
N THR A 354 -0.10 -6.75 1.21
CA THR A 354 0.39 -6.44 2.56
C THR A 354 1.84 -5.97 2.53
N VAL A 355 2.71 -6.63 1.75
CA VAL A 355 4.12 -6.22 1.60
C VAL A 355 4.22 -4.88 0.87
N ALA A 356 3.48 -4.68 -0.21
CA ALA A 356 3.47 -3.40 -0.93
C ALA A 356 3.00 -2.22 -0.05
N MET A 357 1.98 -2.45 0.79
CA MET A 357 1.47 -1.42 1.72
C MET A 357 2.43 -1.11 2.85
N LEU A 358 3.18 -2.11 3.36
CA LEU A 358 4.26 -1.89 4.31
C LEU A 358 5.35 -0.98 3.72
N LEU A 359 5.77 -1.25 2.48
CA LEU A 359 6.73 -0.40 1.79
C LEU A 359 6.18 1.01 1.57
N PHE A 360 4.92 1.12 1.16
CA PHE A 360 4.26 2.41 1.00
C PHE A 360 4.23 3.20 2.31
N ASN A 361 3.81 2.58 3.41
CA ASN A 361 3.77 3.21 4.73
C ASN A 361 5.18 3.68 5.14
N THR A 362 6.20 2.84 4.95
CA THR A 362 7.61 3.20 5.23
C THR A 362 8.11 4.37 4.38
N LEU A 363 7.76 4.43 3.08
CA LEU A 363 8.07 5.57 2.23
C LEU A 363 7.43 6.86 2.76
N GLN A 364 6.18 6.80 3.19
CA GLN A 364 5.48 7.95 3.77
C GLN A 364 6.08 8.39 5.10
N ALA A 365 6.50 7.43 5.95
CA ALA A 365 7.22 7.70 7.18
C ALA A 365 8.51 8.48 6.90
N ALA A 366 9.31 7.99 5.94
CA ALA A 366 10.55 8.62 5.54
C ALA A 366 10.33 10.04 4.98
N LYS A 367 9.31 10.23 4.12
CA LYS A 367 8.97 11.55 3.59
C LYS A 367 8.57 12.55 4.68
N ARG A 368 7.84 12.12 5.70
CA ARG A 368 7.48 12.98 6.85
C ARG A 368 8.72 13.33 7.67
N ALA A 369 9.55 12.35 8.01
CA ALA A 369 10.77 12.55 8.78
C ALA A 369 11.79 13.45 8.06
N LEU A 370 11.87 13.34 6.73
CA LEU A 370 12.84 14.07 5.89
C LEU A 370 12.25 15.34 5.26
N ARG A 371 11.06 15.80 5.71
CA ARG A 371 10.34 16.92 5.10
C ARG A 371 11.17 18.20 5.02
N SER A 372 12.02 18.47 6.01
CA SER A 372 12.93 19.62 6.00
C SER A 372 13.91 19.59 4.82
N PHE A 373 14.46 18.41 4.51
CA PHE A 373 15.36 18.22 3.36
C PHE A 373 14.63 18.31 2.03
N LEU A 374 13.41 17.77 1.95
CA LEU A 374 12.60 17.80 0.73
C LEU A 374 12.18 19.23 0.35
N VAL A 375 11.70 20.02 1.32
CA VAL A 375 11.29 21.42 1.09
C VAL A 375 12.48 22.32 0.76
N PHE A 376 13.64 22.09 1.41
CA PHE A 376 14.84 22.87 1.13
C PHE A 376 15.34 22.66 -0.30
N ASN A 377 15.36 21.41 -0.79
CA ASN A 377 15.82 21.13 -2.14
C ASN A 377 14.83 21.47 -3.24
N GLU A 378 13.50 21.43 -3.01
CA GLU A 378 12.56 22.01 -3.98
C GLU A 378 12.80 23.50 -4.18
N LYS A 379 12.98 24.25 -3.08
CA LYS A 379 13.29 25.69 -3.16
C LYS A 379 14.65 25.93 -3.82
N PHE A 380 15.67 25.15 -3.48
CA PHE A 380 17.01 25.27 -4.07
C PHE A 380 17.02 24.88 -5.56
N PHE A 381 16.30 23.84 -5.96
CA PHE A 381 16.18 23.41 -7.36
C PHE A 381 15.41 24.43 -8.20
N LEU A 382 14.31 25.00 -7.66
CA LEU A 382 13.60 26.11 -8.28
C LEU A 382 14.50 27.35 -8.41
N TRP A 383 15.30 27.64 -7.38
CA TRP A 383 16.25 28.75 -7.40
C TRP A 383 17.39 28.52 -8.40
N GLY A 384 17.93 27.30 -8.47
CA GLY A 384 18.94 26.88 -9.44
C GLY A 384 18.45 27.01 -10.89
N LYS A 385 17.21 26.56 -11.17
CA LYS A 385 16.58 26.75 -12.49
C LYS A 385 16.30 28.22 -12.81
N MET A 386 15.93 29.03 -11.81
CA MET A 386 15.81 30.48 -11.96
C MET A 386 17.16 31.11 -12.30
N CYS A 387 18.23 30.72 -11.61
CA CYS A 387 19.59 31.19 -11.84
C CYS A 387 20.12 30.77 -13.22
N GLU A 388 19.88 29.52 -13.66
CA GLU A 388 20.24 29.08 -15.01
C GLU A 388 19.46 29.84 -16.08
N SER A 389 18.16 30.06 -15.89
CA SER A 389 17.33 30.87 -16.80
C SER A 389 17.80 32.34 -16.85
N LEU A 390 18.18 32.93 -15.71
CA LEU A 390 18.77 34.27 -15.61
C LEU A 390 20.14 34.35 -16.31
N VAL A 391 20.99 33.33 -16.15
CA VAL A 391 22.32 33.26 -16.80
C VAL A 391 22.16 33.11 -18.32
N ILE A 392 21.21 32.30 -18.79
CA ILE A 392 20.90 32.15 -20.23
C ILE A 392 20.37 33.47 -20.79
N ARG A 393 19.48 34.17 -20.07
CA ARG A 393 18.88 35.44 -20.48
C ARG A 393 19.86 36.62 -20.42
N CYS A 394 20.85 36.60 -19.53
CA CYS A 394 21.94 37.57 -19.50
C CYS A 394 22.96 37.33 -20.62
N LYS A 395 23.28 36.07 -20.95
CA LYS A 395 24.17 35.72 -22.07
C LYS A 395 23.60 36.10 -23.44
N SER A 396 22.28 36.01 -23.64
CA SER A 396 21.65 36.42 -24.90
C SER A 396 21.57 37.95 -25.07
N ARG A 397 21.59 38.72 -23.98
CA ARG A 397 21.46 40.19 -24.00
C ARG A 397 22.81 40.92 -24.02
N PHE A 398 23.90 40.29 -23.57
CA PHE A 398 25.24 40.87 -23.54
C PHE A 398 26.34 39.87 -23.93
N PRO A 399 26.58 39.62 -25.24
CA PRO A 399 27.51 38.60 -25.72
C PRO A 399 29.01 38.91 -25.47
N LYS A 400 29.35 40.07 -24.90
CA LYS A 400 30.75 40.51 -24.68
C LYS A 400 31.18 40.60 -23.21
N LEU A 401 30.36 40.21 -22.24
CA LEU A 401 30.80 40.14 -20.83
C LEU A 401 31.33 38.75 -20.48
N HIS A 402 32.62 38.67 -20.17
CA HIS A 402 33.23 37.50 -19.53
C HIS A 402 32.72 37.38 -18.09
N PHE A 403 31.79 36.46 -17.84
CA PHE A 403 31.42 36.06 -16.48
C PHE A 403 32.45 35.04 -15.97
N TRP A 404 33.19 35.41 -14.92
CA TRP A 404 33.99 34.48 -14.13
C TRP A 404 33.05 33.49 -13.44
N GLY A 405 33.20 32.20 -13.76
CA GLY A 405 32.37 31.14 -13.20
C GLY A 405 32.66 30.92 -11.72
N VAL A 406 31.60 30.87 -10.92
CA VAL A 406 31.62 30.25 -9.59
C VAL A 406 31.68 28.74 -9.81
N LYS A 407 32.76 28.09 -9.35
CA LYS A 407 32.86 26.62 -9.35
C LYS A 407 31.86 26.04 -8.34
N ALA A 408 31.18 24.99 -8.77
CA ALA A 408 30.26 24.17 -7.99
C ALA A 408 30.95 23.46 -6.82
#